data_AF-A0A3P9CTZ5-F1
#
_entry.id   AF-A0A3P9CTZ5-F1
#
_cell.length_a   1.000
_cell.length_b   1.000
_cell.length_c   1.000
_cell.angle_alpha   90.00
_cell.angle_beta   90.00
_cell.angle_gamma   90.00
#
_symmetry.space_group_name_H-M   'P 1'
#
loop_
_entity.id
_entity.type
_entity.pdbx_description
1 polymer ?
#
loop_
_entity_poly.entity_id
_entity_poly.type
_entity_poly.pdbx_seq_one_letter_code
_entity_poly.pdbx_strand_id
1 'polypeptide(L)'
;GREFFVGLSKRTNQRGAEILADAFKDYAVSTVPVLEGLHLKSFCSMGGPGLIVIGSSEPAQKALKIMQQMSDHRYDKLTVPDDLAANCIYMNLPSKGHVLLHCTAEEFPESAKLQVFEKLKDHMLIPMSNLEKVKVDGGLTC
;
A
#
# COMPACT_ATOMS: atom_id res chain seq x y z
N GLY A 1 -8.67 5.26 -8.53
CA GLY A 1 -7.39 5.90 -8.15
C GLY A 1 -7.18 7.11 -9.03
N ARG A 2 -5.98 7.71 -9.01
CA ARG A 2 -5.62 8.80 -9.94
C ARG A 2 -4.59 8.38 -10.99
N GLU A 3 -3.73 7.43 -10.65
CA GLU A 3 -2.69 6.88 -11.51
C GLU A 3 -2.30 5.47 -11.04
N PHE A 4 -1.41 4.81 -11.78
CA PHE A 4 -0.81 3.54 -11.41
C PHE A 4 0.68 3.70 -11.10
N PHE A 5 1.10 3.09 -9.98
CA PHE A 5 2.51 2.80 -9.72
C PHE A 5 2.75 1.31 -9.91
N VAL A 6 3.67 0.97 -10.81
CA VAL A 6 3.99 -0.42 -11.15
C VAL A 6 5.40 -0.74 -10.64
N GLY A 7 5.49 -1.70 -9.72
CA GLY A 7 6.77 -2.16 -9.19
C GLY A 7 7.55 -2.97 -10.23
N LEU A 8 8.76 -2.54 -10.59
CA LEU A 8 9.70 -3.37 -11.34
C LEU A 8 10.44 -4.27 -10.36
N SER A 9 10.21 -5.58 -10.49
CA SER A 9 10.73 -6.59 -9.56
C SER A 9 11.14 -7.85 -10.32
N LYS A 10 11.55 -8.90 -9.59
CA LYS A 10 11.77 -10.24 -10.17
C LYS A 10 10.50 -10.85 -10.80
N ARG A 11 9.32 -10.28 -10.55
CA ARG A 11 8.01 -10.77 -11.01
C ARG A 11 7.36 -9.90 -12.08
N THR A 12 7.77 -8.64 -12.19
CA THR A 12 7.19 -7.67 -13.13
C THR A 12 8.32 -6.95 -13.86
N ASN A 13 8.37 -7.10 -15.17
CA ASN A 13 9.36 -6.46 -16.04
C ASN A 13 8.80 -5.19 -16.71
N GLN A 14 9.67 -4.46 -17.40
CA GLN A 14 9.30 -3.22 -18.10
C GLN A 14 8.18 -3.45 -19.13
N ARG A 15 8.29 -4.52 -19.92
CA ARG A 15 7.29 -4.83 -20.95
C ARG A 15 5.89 -5.08 -20.37
N GLY A 16 5.81 -5.72 -19.21
CA GLY A 16 4.54 -5.92 -18.51
C GLY A 16 3.93 -4.60 -18.04
N ALA A 17 4.75 -3.66 -17.56
CA ALA A 17 4.29 -2.33 -17.18
C ALA A 17 3.77 -1.53 -18.39
N GLU A 18 4.44 -1.61 -19.54
CA GLU A 18 4.00 -0.97 -20.80
C GLU A 18 2.64 -1.51 -21.26
N ILE A 19 2.43 -2.83 -21.21
CA ILE A 19 1.14 -3.45 -21.58
C ILE A 19 0.02 -2.95 -20.66
N LEU A 20 0.29 -2.75 -19.37
CA LEU A 20 -0.69 -2.16 -18.44
C LEU A 20 -1.02 -0.72 -18.83
N ALA A 21 -0.02 0.09 -19.20
CA ALA A 21 -0.24 1.45 -19.68
C ALA A 21 -1.08 1.49 -20.97
N ASP A 22 -0.82 0.57 -21.91
CA ASP A 22 -1.60 0.45 -23.15
C ASP A 22 -3.05 0.02 -22.90
N ALA A 23 -3.29 -0.78 -21.86
CA ALA A 23 -4.63 -1.22 -21.48
C ALA A 23 -5.45 -0.13 -20.76
N PHE A 24 -4.80 0.73 -19.98
CA PHE A 24 -5.44 1.77 -19.17
C PHE A 24 -5.00 3.19 -19.57
N LYS A 25 -5.24 3.54 -20.83
CA LYS A 25 -4.77 4.80 -21.45
C LYS A 25 -5.26 6.09 -20.78
N ASP A 26 -6.35 6.01 -20.03
CA ASP A 26 -6.92 7.14 -19.30
C ASP A 26 -6.17 7.48 -18.01
N TYR A 27 -5.19 6.66 -17.61
CA TYR A 27 -4.43 6.82 -16.37
C TYR A 27 -2.94 6.89 -16.65
N ALA A 28 -2.24 7.79 -15.95
CA ALA A 28 -0.79 7.78 -15.94
C ALA A 28 -0.27 6.48 -15.29
N VAL A 29 0.82 5.94 -15.85
CA VAL A 29 1.49 4.74 -15.33
C VAL A 29 2.96 5.03 -15.14
N SER A 30 3.41 4.96 -13.89
CA SER A 30 4.80 5.21 -13.50
C SER A 30 5.41 3.95 -12.89
N THR A 31 6.65 3.63 -13.26
CA THR A 31 7.36 2.46 -12.74
C THR A 31 8.21 2.82 -11.53
N VAL A 32 8.26 1.94 -10.54
CA VAL A 32 9.04 2.12 -9.30
C VAL A 32 9.94 0.89 -9.08
N PRO A 33 11.26 1.04 -8.89
CA PRO A 33 12.13 -0.10 -8.57
C PRO A 33 11.75 -0.75 -7.23
N VAL A 34 11.53 -2.07 -7.22
CA VAL A 34 11.32 -2.85 -5.99
C VAL A 34 12.65 -3.50 -5.61
N LEU A 35 13.37 -2.86 -4.69
CA LEU A 35 14.70 -3.29 -4.26
C LEU A 35 14.63 -4.43 -3.23
N GLU A 36 13.67 -4.35 -2.32
CA GLU A 36 13.40 -5.36 -1.29
C GLU A 36 11.90 -5.67 -1.22
N GLY A 37 11.57 -6.87 -0.75
CA GLY A 37 10.21 -7.41 -0.81
C GLY A 37 9.88 -8.08 -2.15
N LEU A 38 8.74 -8.76 -2.19
CA LEU A 38 8.33 -9.55 -3.37
C LEU A 38 7.63 -8.67 -4.42
N HIS A 39 6.83 -7.71 -3.96
CA HIS A 39 6.03 -6.80 -4.77
C HIS A 39 6.12 -5.37 -4.20
N LEU A 40 5.79 -4.35 -5.00
CA LEU A 40 5.67 -2.97 -4.51
C LEU A 40 4.70 -2.88 -3.32
N LYS A 41 3.61 -3.65 -3.37
CA LYS A 41 2.62 -3.72 -2.29
C LYS A 41 3.08 -4.48 -1.05
N SER A 42 4.27 -5.09 -1.03
CA SER A 42 4.81 -5.74 0.17
C SER A 42 5.08 -4.74 1.29
N PHE A 43 5.24 -3.46 0.97
CA PHE A 43 5.51 -2.40 1.95
C PHE A 43 4.61 -1.17 1.79
N CYS A 44 3.60 -1.20 0.92
CA CYS A 44 2.64 -0.11 0.78
C CYS A 44 1.27 -0.53 0.25
N SER A 45 0.25 0.28 0.53
CA SER A 45 -1.06 0.18 -0.11
C SER A 45 -1.87 1.46 0.09
N MET A 46 -3.07 1.54 -0.50
CA MET A 46 -3.96 2.68 -0.31
C MET A 46 -4.73 2.54 1.00
N GLY A 47 -4.58 3.51 1.90
CA GLY A 47 -5.33 3.58 3.17
C GLY A 47 -6.64 4.37 3.07
N GLY A 48 -6.86 5.04 1.94
CA GLY A 48 -8.01 5.89 1.68
C GLY A 48 -7.82 6.73 0.42
N PRO A 49 -8.79 7.58 0.05
CA PRO A 49 -8.64 8.47 -1.09
C PRO A 49 -7.48 9.45 -0.87
N GLY A 50 -6.44 9.37 -1.71
CA GLY A 50 -5.27 10.23 -1.61
C GLY A 50 -4.31 9.89 -0.46
N LEU A 51 -4.52 8.79 0.27
CA LEU A 51 -3.68 8.37 1.39
C LEU A 51 -2.95 7.05 1.09
N ILE A 52 -1.62 7.08 1.13
CA ILE A 52 -0.77 5.89 1.01
C ILE A 52 -0.32 5.45 2.41
N VAL A 53 -0.61 4.20 2.76
CA VAL A 53 0.01 3.54 3.92
C VAL A 53 1.33 2.96 3.46
N ILE A 54 2.41 3.24 4.19
CA ILE A 54 3.78 2.94 3.79
C ILE A 54 4.61 2.46 4.99
N GLY A 55 5.42 1.44 4.79
CA GLY A 55 6.39 0.95 5.78
C GLY A 55 7.49 1.96 6.11
N SER A 56 8.15 1.78 7.25
CA SER A 56 9.19 2.69 7.75
C SER A 56 10.60 2.35 7.24
N SER A 57 10.77 1.19 6.59
CA SER A 57 12.07 0.76 6.10
C SER A 57 12.68 1.72 5.07
N GLU A 58 13.99 1.68 4.94
CA GLU A 58 14.71 2.49 3.95
C GLU A 58 14.25 2.18 2.51
N PRO A 59 14.10 0.91 2.07
CA PRO A 59 13.53 0.58 0.75
C PRO A 59 12.13 1.15 0.55
N ALA A 60 11.24 1.04 1.54
CA ALA A 60 9.88 1.55 1.46
C ALA A 60 9.85 3.08 1.31
N GLN A 61 10.62 3.80 2.14
CA GLN A 61 10.69 5.26 2.07
C GLN A 61 11.36 5.75 0.77
N LYS A 62 12.35 5.03 0.24
CA LYS A 62 12.95 5.31 -1.08
C LYS A 62 11.92 5.14 -2.20
N ALA A 63 11.18 4.03 -2.20
CA ALA A 63 10.12 3.79 -3.18
C ALA A 63 9.03 4.88 -3.11
N LEU A 64 8.60 5.28 -1.90
CA LEU A 64 7.66 6.38 -1.71
C LEU A 64 8.16 7.69 -2.31
N LYS A 65 9.43 8.04 -2.06
CA LYS A 65 10.01 9.27 -2.61
C LYS A 65 9.99 9.28 -4.14
N ILE A 66 10.31 8.14 -4.76
CA ILE A 66 10.23 7.99 -6.22
C ILE A 66 8.78 8.17 -6.69
N MET A 67 7.81 7.50 -6.06
CA MET A 67 6.37 7.65 -6.40
C MET A 67 5.92 9.11 -6.31
N GLN A 68 6.32 9.83 -5.26
CA GLN A 68 5.98 11.23 -5.07
C GLN A 68 6.66 12.17 -6.08
N GLN A 69 7.87 11.85 -6.55
CA GLN A 69 8.58 12.64 -7.56
C GLN A 69 8.01 12.45 -8.97
N MET A 70 7.42 11.28 -9.24
CA MET A 70 6.86 10.91 -10.55
C MET A 70 5.39 11.32 -10.73
N SER A 71 4.76 11.86 -9.70
CA SER A 71 3.34 12.20 -9.69
C SER A 71 3.12 13.70 -9.49
N ASP A 72 2.20 14.26 -10.28
CA ASP A 72 1.69 15.63 -10.07
C ASP A 72 0.67 15.70 -8.92
N HIS A 73 0.25 14.55 -8.40
CA HIS A 73 -0.72 14.46 -7.32
C HIS A 73 -0.03 14.40 -5.96
N ARG A 74 -0.46 15.29 -5.06
CA ARG A 74 -0.05 15.22 -3.66
C ARG A 74 -0.83 14.12 -2.94
N TYR A 75 -0.14 13.05 -2.57
CA TYR A 75 -0.64 12.02 -1.68
C TYR A 75 -0.24 12.29 -0.23
N ASP A 76 -1.18 12.16 0.68
CA ASP A 76 -0.88 12.03 2.10
C ASP A 76 -0.25 10.67 2.38
N LYS A 77 0.54 10.61 3.46
CA LYS A 77 1.14 9.35 3.91
C LYS A 77 0.79 9.02 5.35
N LEU A 78 0.56 7.73 5.56
CA LEU A 78 0.50 7.10 6.87
C LEU A 78 1.67 6.12 6.98
N THR A 79 2.67 6.48 7.77
CA THR A 79 3.85 5.62 7.98
C THR A 79 3.61 4.69 9.14
N VAL A 80 3.81 3.39 8.91
CA VAL A 80 3.75 2.33 9.93
C VAL A 80 5.15 1.75 10.15
N PRO A 81 5.50 1.30 11.36
CA PRO A 81 6.82 0.74 11.63
C PRO A 81 7.10 -0.54 10.84
N ASP A 82 6.13 -1.44 10.73
CA ASP A 82 6.28 -2.74 10.07
C ASP A 82 5.84 -2.69 8.61
N ASP A 83 6.77 -2.91 7.67
CA ASP A 83 6.49 -2.84 6.23
C ASP A 83 5.30 -3.72 5.79
N LEU A 84 5.23 -4.95 6.29
CA LEU A 84 4.15 -5.87 5.94
C LEU A 84 2.78 -5.39 6.44
N ALA A 85 2.73 -4.65 7.55
CA ALA A 85 1.50 -4.07 8.08
C ALA A 85 0.98 -2.90 7.23
N ALA A 86 1.83 -2.34 6.35
CA ALA A 86 1.41 -1.33 5.38
C ALA A 86 0.56 -1.90 4.23
N ASN A 87 0.46 -3.23 4.12
CA ASN A 87 -0.45 -3.88 3.19
C ASN A 87 -1.84 -4.01 3.82
N CYS A 88 -2.75 -3.12 3.42
CA CYS A 88 -4.11 -3.01 3.94
C CYS A 88 -5.13 -2.95 2.79
N ILE A 89 -6.41 -3.13 3.10
CA ILE A 89 -7.50 -3.03 2.11
C ILE A 89 -8.43 -1.88 2.50
N TYR A 90 -8.42 -0.82 1.71
CA TYR A 90 -9.40 0.25 1.79
C TYR A 90 -10.62 -0.06 0.92
N MET A 91 -11.81 0.19 1.46
CA MET A 91 -13.09 0.10 0.77
C MET A 91 -13.97 1.30 1.12
N ASN A 92 -14.74 1.80 0.17
CA ASN A 92 -15.84 2.72 0.42
C ASN A 92 -17.16 1.96 0.28
N LEU A 93 -17.81 1.64 1.39
CA LEU A 93 -19.02 0.83 1.39
C LEU A 93 -20.27 1.70 1.58
N PRO A 94 -21.36 1.44 0.84
CA PRO A 94 -22.67 2.03 1.15
C PRO A 94 -22.99 1.82 2.63
N SER A 95 -23.57 2.84 3.28
CA SER A 95 -23.94 2.90 4.72
C SER A 95 -22.81 2.85 5.75
N LYS A 96 -21.59 2.44 5.40
CA LYS A 96 -20.44 2.38 6.32
C LYS A 96 -19.34 3.39 6.02
N GLY A 97 -19.35 4.01 4.83
CA GLY A 97 -18.35 4.98 4.41
C GLY A 97 -16.98 4.34 4.25
N HIS A 98 -15.95 5.00 4.80
CA HIS A 98 -14.56 4.55 4.72
C HIS A 98 -14.33 3.34 5.63
N VAL A 99 -13.93 2.21 5.06
CA VAL A 99 -13.59 0.98 5.79
C VAL A 99 -12.16 0.60 5.47
N LEU A 100 -11.38 0.24 6.50
CA LEU A 100 -10.01 -0.21 6.34
C LEU A 100 -9.78 -1.55 7.03
N LEU A 101 -9.42 -2.58 6.26
CA LEU A 101 -8.91 -3.84 6.81
C LEU A 101 -7.41 -3.70 7.03
N HIS A 102 -6.93 -3.94 8.25
CA HIS A 102 -5.51 -3.86 8.61
C HIS A 102 -5.09 -5.06 9.46
N CYS A 103 -3.78 -5.32 9.58
CA CYS A 103 -3.28 -6.43 10.39
C CYS A 103 -3.60 -6.22 11.89
N THR A 104 -3.72 -7.31 12.64
CA THR A 104 -4.09 -7.25 14.07
C THR A 104 -2.94 -6.78 14.94
N ALA A 105 -3.25 -6.37 16.17
CA ALA A 105 -2.24 -6.01 17.18
C ALA A 105 -1.47 -7.22 17.74
N GLU A 106 -1.98 -8.44 17.55
CA GLU A 106 -1.24 -9.66 17.90
C GLU A 106 -0.08 -9.90 16.91
N GLU A 107 -0.27 -9.49 15.66
CA GLU A 107 0.73 -9.65 14.58
C GLU A 107 1.74 -8.52 14.58
N PHE A 108 1.24 -7.28 14.61
CA PHE A 108 2.06 -6.07 14.50
C PHE A 108 1.58 -5.05 15.54
N PRO A 109 1.94 -5.21 16.82
CA PRO A 109 1.41 -4.40 17.91
C PRO A 109 1.68 -2.91 17.73
N GLU A 110 2.88 -2.56 17.25
CA GLU A 110 3.28 -1.16 17.03
C GLU A 110 2.54 -0.52 15.85
N SER A 111 2.37 -1.27 14.75
CA SER A 111 1.62 -0.81 13.58
C SER A 111 0.11 -0.76 13.80
N ALA A 112 -0.44 -1.61 14.68
CA ALA A 112 -1.86 -1.64 15.02
C ALA A 112 -2.26 -0.64 16.11
N LYS A 113 -1.31 0.14 16.64
CA LYS A 113 -1.63 1.19 17.64
C LYS A 113 -2.62 2.18 17.06
N LEU A 114 -3.63 2.52 17.86
CA LEU A 114 -4.60 3.58 17.51
C LEU A 114 -3.91 4.89 17.15
N GLN A 115 -2.76 5.20 17.76
CA GLN A 115 -1.93 6.39 17.47
C GLN A 115 -1.47 6.44 16.01
N VAL A 116 -1.11 5.30 15.43
CA VAL A 116 -0.77 5.21 14.00
C VAL A 116 -2.00 5.58 13.17
N PHE A 117 -3.16 5.05 13.53
CA PHE A 117 -4.41 5.32 12.81
C PHE A 117 -5.19 6.55 13.30
N GLU A 118 -4.57 7.46 14.07
CA GLU A 118 -5.22 8.70 14.51
C GLU A 118 -5.63 9.61 13.34
N LYS A 119 -4.97 9.47 12.20
CA LYS A 119 -5.33 10.14 10.94
C LYS A 119 -6.58 9.54 10.27
N LEU A 120 -7.07 8.40 10.74
CA LEU A 120 -8.17 7.64 10.16
C LEU A 120 -9.41 7.62 11.06
N LYS A 121 -9.66 8.67 11.84
CA LYS A 121 -10.83 8.76 12.74
C LYS A 121 -12.18 8.56 12.03
N ASP A 122 -12.24 8.91 10.76
CA ASP A 122 -13.45 8.75 9.94
C ASP A 122 -13.54 7.36 9.26
N HIS A 123 -12.61 6.45 9.55
CA HIS A 123 -12.60 5.09 9.01
C HIS A 123 -13.12 4.10 10.04
N MET A 124 -13.96 3.18 9.57
CA MET A 124 -14.23 1.92 10.27
C MET A 124 -13.02 1.01 10.11
N LEU A 125 -12.26 0.85 11.18
CA LEU A 125 -11.08 -0.03 11.22
C LEU A 125 -11.50 -1.46 11.59
N ILE A 126 -11.09 -2.43 10.77
CA ILE A 126 -11.38 -3.85 10.99
C ILE A 126 -10.04 -4.60 11.03
N PRO A 127 -9.59 -5.05 12.21
CA PRO A 127 -8.38 -5.86 12.32
C PRO A 127 -8.64 -7.25 11.73
N MET A 128 -7.72 -7.72 10.88
CA MET A 128 -7.79 -9.02 10.20
C MET A 128 -6.48 -9.77 10.38
N SER A 129 -6.56 -11.05 10.75
CA SER A 129 -5.37 -11.89 10.88
C SER A 129 -4.90 -12.39 9.51
N ASN A 130 -3.59 -12.36 9.29
CA ASN A 130 -2.90 -12.80 8.10
C ASN A 130 -1.62 -13.63 8.39
N LEU A 131 -1.37 -14.01 9.65
CA LEU A 131 -0.17 -14.74 10.10
C LEU A 131 0.28 -15.88 9.17
N GLU A 132 -0.64 -16.75 8.78
CA GLU A 132 -0.29 -17.95 8.01
C GLU A 132 0.09 -17.62 6.57
N LYS A 133 -0.57 -16.63 5.95
CA LYS A 133 -0.24 -16.21 4.58
C LYS A 133 1.09 -15.45 4.53
N VAL A 134 1.43 -14.70 5.58
CA VAL A 134 2.72 -13.98 5.66
C VAL A 134 3.91 -14.93 5.59
N LYS A 135 3.78 -16.17 6.10
CA LYS A 135 4.83 -17.21 6.00
C LYS A 135 5.22 -17.55 4.57
N VAL A 136 4.37 -17.23 3.60
CA VAL A 136 4.57 -17.45 2.16
C VAL A 136 4.44 -16.14 1.37
N ASP A 137 4.85 -15.03 1.96
CA ASP A 137 4.88 -13.67 1.37
C ASP A 137 3.50 -13.09 0.99
N GLY A 138 2.40 -13.65 1.50
CA GLY A 138 1.05 -13.15 1.26
C GLY A 138 0.67 -12.01 2.20
N GLY A 139 0.27 -10.86 1.65
CA GLY A 139 -0.35 -9.75 2.38
C GLY A 139 -1.88 -9.80 2.36
N LEU A 140 -2.56 -8.85 3.01
CA LEU A 140 -4.02 -8.74 2.98
C LEU A 140 -4.57 -8.59 1.55
N THR A 141 -3.86 -7.88 0.67
CA THR A 141 -4.28 -7.65 -0.73
C THR A 141 -4.01 -8.83 -1.68
N CYS A 142 -3.56 -9.99 -1.17
CA CYS A 142 -3.19 -11.19 -1.91
C CYS A 142 -4.24 -12.30 -1.76
#